data_AF-A0A560SNS2-F1
#
_entry.id   AF-A0A560SNS2-F1
#
_cell.length_a   1.000
_cell.length_b   1.000
_cell.length_c   1.000
_cell.angle_alpha   90.00
_cell.angle_beta   90.00
_cell.angle_gamma   90.00
#
_symmetry.space_group_name_H-M   'P 1'
#
loop_
_entity.id
_entity.type
_entity.pdbx_description
1 polymer ?
#
loop_
_entity_poly.entity_id
_entity_poly.type
_entity_poly.pdbx_seq_one_letter_code
_entity_poly.pdbx_strand_id
1 'polypeptide(L)'
;MSQQGENPQSGVNEEDRSTSSISPAMIGWGVAAAVLAIVSVTFNTSSMVLSAGWFAKRVAVLVGAILGWLGAMAGDAIRKFAHPDAVFTNGGILSLIWIKVFWAVGPQILGLCVGVFFGCAMVLR
;
A
#
# COMPACT_ATOMS: atom_id res chain seq x y z
N MET A 1 -11.40 14.31 63.69
CA MET A 1 -10.18 14.89 63.10
C MET A 1 -9.80 13.99 61.92
N SER A 2 -10.31 14.22 60.71
CA SER A 2 -9.78 15.16 59.69
C SER A 2 -8.39 14.70 59.20
N GLN A 3 -8.09 14.36 57.94
CA GLN A 3 -8.69 14.61 56.62
C GLN A 3 -8.22 13.47 55.68
N GLN A 4 -9.06 12.96 54.77
CA GLN A 4 -9.15 13.37 53.36
C GLN A 4 -7.78 13.53 52.68
N GLY A 5 -7.48 12.53 51.87
CA GLY A 5 -6.57 12.59 50.73
C GLY A 5 -7.19 11.75 49.63
N GLU A 6 -8.39 12.13 49.17
CA GLU A 6 -8.88 11.71 47.87
C GLU A 6 -7.79 12.03 46.85
N ASN A 7 -7.31 11.03 46.12
CA ASN A 7 -6.49 11.26 44.94
C ASN A 7 -7.45 11.44 43.76
N PRO A 8 -7.66 12.67 43.26
CA PRO A 8 -8.61 12.95 42.19
C PRO A 8 -7.84 13.04 40.88
N GLN A 9 -7.74 11.93 40.17
CA GLN A 9 -7.49 11.86 38.73
C GLN A 9 -8.13 10.55 38.26
N SER A 10 -9.45 10.45 38.06
CA SER A 10 -10.24 11.28 37.15
C SER A 10 -9.55 11.47 35.80
N GLY A 11 -9.84 10.54 34.89
CA GLY A 11 -10.15 10.91 33.50
C GLY A 11 -9.01 11.42 32.62
N VAL A 12 -7.82 10.84 32.68
CA VAL A 12 -6.80 11.15 31.66
C VAL A 12 -7.00 10.25 30.44
N ASN A 13 -7.96 10.66 29.61
CA ASN A 13 -7.92 10.55 28.14
C ASN A 13 -7.79 9.12 27.55
N GLU A 14 -8.83 8.28 27.70
CA GLU A 14 -9.10 7.18 26.75
C GLU A 14 -9.64 7.70 25.40
N GLU A 15 -9.74 9.02 25.22
CA GLU A 15 -10.09 9.69 23.97
C GLU A 15 -8.86 10.17 23.15
N ASP A 16 -7.64 9.72 23.48
CA ASP A 16 -6.51 9.95 22.58
C ASP A 16 -6.47 8.92 21.44
N ARG A 17 -7.30 9.24 20.46
CA ARG A 17 -6.89 9.29 19.06
C ARG A 17 -6.78 7.91 18.40
N SER A 18 -7.89 7.51 17.79
CA SER A 18 -7.90 6.85 16.46
C SER A 18 -7.20 7.74 15.41
N THR A 19 -5.95 8.14 15.66
CA THR A 19 -5.03 8.49 14.59
C THR A 19 -4.76 7.20 13.89
N SER A 20 -5.31 7.06 12.69
CA SER A 20 -4.72 6.24 11.65
C SER A 20 -3.20 6.42 11.73
N SER A 21 -2.49 5.44 12.29
CA SER A 21 -1.04 5.50 12.40
C SER A 21 -0.52 5.37 10.98
N ILE A 22 -0.30 6.51 10.32
CA ILE A 22 0.22 6.55 8.95
C ILE A 22 1.63 5.98 9.02
N SER A 23 1.76 4.69 8.71
CA SER A 23 3.06 4.02 8.71
C SER A 23 3.93 4.58 7.57
N PRO A 24 5.25 4.70 7.78
CA PRO A 24 6.16 5.11 6.70
C PRO A 24 6.03 4.23 5.44
N ALA A 25 5.68 2.95 5.62
CA ALA A 25 5.41 2.04 4.52
C ALA A 25 4.19 2.47 3.69
N MET A 26 3.09 2.92 4.31
CA MET A 26 1.92 3.41 3.57
C MET A 26 2.24 4.63 2.71
N ILE A 27 3.06 5.55 3.23
CA ILE A 27 3.52 6.72 2.48
C ILE A 27 4.43 6.26 1.33
N GLY A 28 5.38 5.37 1.61
CA GLY A 28 6.30 4.83 0.61
C GLY A 28 5.58 4.15 -0.56
N TRP A 29 4.55 3.34 -0.27
CA TRP A 29 3.71 2.72 -1.29
C TRP A 29 2.87 3.73 -2.06
N GLY A 30 2.40 4.81 -1.41
CA GLY A 30 1.69 5.90 -2.09
C GLY A 30 2.59 6.63 -3.10
N VAL A 31 3.83 6.92 -2.72
CA VAL A 31 4.83 7.51 -3.62
C VAL A 31 5.15 6.54 -4.78
N ALA A 32 5.36 5.26 -4.49
CA ALA A 32 5.62 4.25 -5.51
C ALA A 32 4.46 4.13 -6.51
N ALA A 33 3.21 4.19 -6.03
CA ALA A 33 2.02 4.17 -6.88
C ALA A 33 1.93 5.41 -7.78
N ALA A 34 2.21 6.59 -7.24
CA ALA A 34 2.24 7.82 -8.02
C ALA A 34 3.31 7.76 -9.13
N VAL A 35 4.53 7.34 -8.79
CA VAL A 35 5.63 7.20 -9.76
C VAL A 35 5.27 6.18 -10.84
N LEU A 36 4.78 5.00 -10.45
CA LEU A 36 4.42 3.96 -11.40
C LEU A 36 3.27 4.38 -12.31
N ALA A 37 2.26 5.10 -11.80
CA ALA A 37 1.16 5.64 -12.61
C ALA A 37 1.62 6.71 -13.60
N ILE A 38 2.54 7.59 -13.21
CA ILE A 38 3.12 8.59 -14.13
C ILE A 38 3.91 7.88 -15.23
N VAL A 39 4.77 6.94 -14.87
CA VAL A 39 5.59 6.16 -15.81
C VAL A 39 4.67 5.36 -16.75
N SER A 40 3.64 4.71 -16.23
CA SER A 40 2.73 3.89 -17.03
C SER A 40 1.95 4.71 -18.05
N VAL A 41 1.52 5.93 -17.74
CA VAL A 41 0.83 6.79 -18.72
C VAL A 41 1.82 7.45 -19.70
N THR A 42 3.05 7.74 -19.27
CA THR A 42 4.06 8.44 -20.09
C THR A 42 4.68 7.54 -21.16
N PHE A 43 5.02 6.30 -20.81
CA PHE A 43 5.67 5.37 -21.73
C PHE A 43 4.70 4.46 -22.48
N ASN A 44 3.39 4.63 -22.28
CA ASN A 44 2.39 3.81 -22.97
C ASN A 44 2.11 4.37 -24.37
N THR A 45 2.60 3.64 -25.36
CA THR A 45 2.44 3.93 -26.79
C THR A 45 1.16 3.31 -27.40
N SER A 46 0.24 2.81 -26.57
CA SER A 46 -1.05 2.31 -27.05
C SER A 46 -1.87 3.45 -27.65
N SER A 47 -2.60 3.17 -28.73
CA SER A 47 -3.52 4.10 -29.39
C SER A 47 -4.55 4.68 -28.41
N MET A 48 -4.93 3.89 -27.40
CA MET A 48 -5.83 4.26 -26.30
C MET A 48 -5.28 5.44 -25.46
N VAL A 49 -3.99 5.44 -25.15
CA VAL A 49 -3.35 6.51 -24.35
C VAL A 49 -2.92 7.69 -25.22
N LEU A 50 -2.54 7.43 -26.47
CA LEU A 50 -2.16 8.47 -27.44
C LEU A 50 -3.35 9.36 -27.84
N SER A 51 -4.54 8.78 -28.00
CA SER A 51 -5.77 9.50 -28.32
C SER A 51 -6.35 10.29 -27.13
N ALA A 52 -5.98 9.90 -25.90
CA ALA A 52 -6.50 10.53 -24.69
C ALA A 52 -5.99 11.98 -24.52
N GLY A 53 -6.92 12.89 -24.24
CA GLY A 53 -6.61 14.29 -23.95
C GLY A 53 -5.81 14.49 -22.67
N TRP A 54 -5.22 15.69 -22.50
CA TRP A 54 -4.40 16.04 -21.34
C TRP A 54 -5.11 15.84 -20.00
N PHE A 55 -6.41 16.15 -19.93
CA PHE A 55 -7.21 15.96 -18.74
C PHE A 55 -7.40 14.48 -18.39
N ALA A 56 -7.76 13.65 -19.37
CA ALA A 56 -7.95 12.21 -19.18
C ALA A 56 -6.66 11.52 -18.67
N LYS A 57 -5.49 11.93 -19.16
CA LYS A 57 -4.19 11.45 -18.67
C LYS A 57 -3.95 11.78 -17.20
N ARG A 58 -4.33 12.98 -16.74
CA ARG A 58 -4.18 13.39 -15.33
C ARG A 58 -5.12 12.61 -14.42
N VAL A 59 -6.36 12.41 -14.85
CA VAL A 59 -7.33 11.57 -14.12
C VAL A 59 -6.84 10.12 -14.09
N ALA A 60 -6.29 9.59 -15.18
CA ALA A 60 -5.76 8.24 -15.24
C ALA A 60 -4.58 8.02 -14.29
N VAL A 61 -3.69 9.01 -14.17
CA VAL A 61 -2.60 8.98 -13.17
C VAL A 61 -3.16 9.02 -11.75
N LEU A 62 -4.13 9.89 -11.47
CA LEU A 62 -4.71 10.01 -10.13
C LEU A 62 -5.43 8.72 -9.71
N VAL A 63 -6.28 8.19 -10.58
CA VAL A 63 -7.04 6.94 -10.33
C VAL A 63 -6.08 5.75 -10.26
N GLY A 64 -5.11 5.67 -11.17
CA GLY A 64 -4.07 4.63 -11.14
C GLY A 64 -3.24 4.68 -9.86
N ALA A 65 -2.84 5.86 -9.38
CA ALA A 65 -2.09 6.01 -8.14
C ALA A 65 -2.92 5.61 -6.91
N ILE A 66 -4.19 6.00 -6.84
CA ILE A 66 -5.08 5.63 -5.72
C ILE A 66 -5.32 4.12 -5.70
N LEU A 67 -5.68 3.52 -6.84
CA LEU A 67 -5.91 2.07 -6.92
C LEU A 67 -4.61 1.27 -6.71
N GLY A 68 -3.48 1.76 -7.21
CA GLY A 68 -2.16 1.17 -6.97
C GLY A 68 -1.78 1.19 -5.49
N TRP A 69 -2.02 2.30 -4.81
CA TRP A 69 -1.79 2.42 -3.38
C TRP A 69 -2.68 1.47 -2.57
N LEU A 70 -3.98 1.42 -2.88
CA LEU A 70 -4.92 0.48 -2.27
C LEU A 70 -4.54 -0.98 -2.55
N GLY A 71 -4.10 -1.29 -3.77
CA GLY A 71 -3.61 -2.61 -4.16
C GLY A 71 -2.37 -3.02 -3.37
N ALA A 72 -1.42 -2.11 -3.17
CA ALA A 72 -0.25 -2.37 -2.32
C ALA A 72 -0.63 -2.62 -0.86
N MET A 73 -1.60 -1.85 -0.32
CA MET A 73 -2.13 -2.08 1.02
C MET A 73 -2.87 -3.42 1.14
N ALA A 74 -3.64 -3.81 0.13
CA ALA A 74 -4.27 -5.13 0.08
C ALA A 74 -3.21 -6.24 0.02
N GLY A 75 -2.14 -6.06 -0.75
CA GLY A 75 -1.00 -6.96 -0.76
C GLY A 75 -0.31 -7.08 0.61
N ASP A 76 -0.19 -5.97 1.34
CA ASP A 76 0.33 -5.98 2.72
C ASP A 76 -0.58 -6.74 3.69
N ALA A 77 -1.91 -6.60 3.53
CA ALA A 77 -2.87 -7.36 4.30
C ALA A 77 -2.78 -8.87 3.99
N ILE A 78 -2.65 -9.26 2.72
CA ILE A 78 -2.44 -10.65 2.30
C ILE A 78 -1.14 -11.20 2.89
N ARG A 79 -0.06 -10.41 2.83
CA ARG A 79 1.22 -10.78 3.43
C ARG A 79 1.07 -11.05 4.92
N LYS A 80 0.40 -10.17 5.66
CA LYS A 80 0.15 -10.34 7.11
C LYS A 80 -0.74 -11.54 7.42
N PHE A 81 -1.68 -11.86 6.54
CA PHE A 81 -2.62 -12.97 6.73
C PHE A 81 -2.02 -14.33 6.39
N ALA A 82 -1.22 -14.40 5.32
CA ALA A 82 -0.76 -15.67 4.75
C ALA A 82 0.72 -15.99 5.02
N HIS A 83 1.51 -15.05 5.57
CA HIS A 83 2.90 -15.32 5.92
C HIS A 83 2.97 -16.35 7.05
N PRO A 84 3.53 -17.54 6.79
CA PRO A 84 3.63 -18.59 7.81
C PRO A 84 4.70 -18.26 8.87
N ASP A 85 4.45 -18.64 10.12
CA ASP A 85 5.36 -18.39 11.26
C ASP A 85 6.66 -19.21 11.20
N ALA A 86 6.65 -20.35 10.49
CA ALA A 86 7.84 -21.16 10.24
C ALA A 86 7.83 -21.69 8.80
N VAL A 87 8.92 -21.44 8.07
CA VAL A 87 9.14 -21.99 6.72
C VAL A 87 10.26 -23.00 6.80
N PHE A 88 9.93 -24.29 6.69
CA PHE A 88 10.92 -25.36 6.62
C PHE A 88 11.26 -25.64 5.16
N THR A 89 12.44 -25.22 4.71
CA THR A 89 12.92 -25.50 3.34
C THR A 89 13.86 -26.70 3.35
N ASN A 90 13.63 -27.68 2.47
CA ASN A 90 14.55 -28.82 2.29
C ASN A 90 15.74 -28.50 1.34
N GLY A 91 15.96 -27.22 0.99
CA GLY A 91 16.87 -26.78 -0.08
C GLY A 91 17.78 -25.62 0.31
N GLY A 92 18.60 -25.78 1.35
CA GLY A 92 19.68 -24.85 1.69
C GLY A 92 19.27 -23.41 2.06
N ILE A 93 20.27 -22.56 2.35
CA ILE A 93 20.09 -21.17 2.81
C ILE A 93 19.44 -20.27 1.73
N LEU A 94 19.67 -20.53 0.44
CA LEU A 94 19.16 -19.71 -0.66
C LEU A 94 17.63 -19.81 -0.82
N SER A 95 17.04 -20.99 -0.60
CA SER A 95 15.59 -21.19 -0.64
C SER A 95 14.89 -20.38 0.46
N LEU A 96 15.50 -20.34 1.65
CA LEU A 96 15.01 -19.56 2.79
C LEU A 96 15.11 -18.05 2.56
N ILE A 97 16.18 -17.58 1.91
CA ILE A 97 16.32 -16.16 1.55
C ILE A 97 15.26 -15.77 0.51
N TRP A 98 15.07 -16.58 -0.53
CA TRP A 98 14.13 -16.29 -1.61
C TRP A 98 12.69 -16.21 -1.13
N ILE A 99 12.27 -17.15 -0.27
CA ILE A 99 10.91 -17.14 0.28
C ILE A 99 10.69 -15.92 1.18
N LYS A 100 11.71 -15.51 1.96
CA LYS A 100 11.62 -14.32 2.79
C LYS A 100 11.51 -13.04 1.96
N VAL A 101 12.24 -12.95 0.85
CA VAL A 101 12.14 -11.81 -0.10
C VAL A 101 10.78 -11.80 -0.81
N PHE A 102 10.30 -12.96 -1.27
CA PHE A 102 8.99 -13.10 -1.89
C PHE A 102 7.88 -12.59 -0.96
N TRP A 103 7.89 -13.04 0.29
CA TRP A 103 6.88 -12.60 1.24
C TRP A 103 7.07 -11.14 1.67
N ALA A 104 8.30 -10.64 1.73
CA ALA A 104 8.55 -9.25 2.13
C ALA A 104 7.96 -8.24 1.14
N VAL A 105 7.96 -8.53 -0.17
CA VAL A 105 7.69 -7.53 -1.22
C VAL A 105 6.69 -8.01 -2.29
N GLY A 106 6.57 -9.32 -2.52
CA GLY A 106 5.84 -9.91 -3.65
C GLY A 106 4.36 -9.53 -3.72
N PRO A 107 3.55 -9.82 -2.70
CA PRO A 107 2.11 -9.50 -2.72
C PRO A 107 1.83 -8.00 -2.90
N GLN A 108 2.67 -7.15 -2.31
CA GLN A 108 2.53 -5.68 -2.37
C GLN A 108 2.84 -5.15 -3.77
N ILE A 109 3.94 -5.61 -4.40
CA ILE A 109 4.27 -5.22 -5.78
C ILE A 109 3.23 -5.73 -6.77
N LEU A 110 2.72 -6.94 -6.59
CA LEU A 110 1.66 -7.49 -7.43
C LEU A 110 0.40 -6.62 -7.33
N GLY A 111 -0.02 -6.30 -6.10
CA GLY A 111 -1.17 -5.43 -5.85
C GLY A 111 -0.98 -4.02 -6.42
N LEU A 112 0.23 -3.45 -6.30
CA LEU A 112 0.61 -2.16 -6.87
C LEU A 112 0.46 -2.16 -8.39
N CYS A 113 1.08 -3.12 -9.08
CA CYS A 113 1.06 -3.21 -10.54
C CYS A 113 -0.36 -3.42 -11.07
N VAL A 114 -1.10 -4.36 -10.49
CA VAL A 114 -2.49 -4.63 -10.88
C VAL A 114 -3.36 -3.38 -10.66
N GLY A 115 -3.25 -2.74 -9.49
CA GLY A 115 -4.02 -1.53 -9.17
C GLY A 115 -3.72 -0.37 -10.12
N VAL A 116 -2.44 -0.08 -10.40
CA VAL A 116 -2.05 1.00 -11.32
C VAL A 116 -2.54 0.73 -12.73
N PHE A 117 -2.24 -0.44 -13.29
CA PHE A 117 -2.60 -0.72 -14.68
C PHE A 117 -4.11 -0.81 -14.88
N PHE A 118 -4.83 -1.43 -13.94
CA PHE A 118 -6.28 -1.48 -13.97
C PHE A 118 -6.91 -0.09 -13.83
N GLY A 119 -6.41 0.73 -12.90
CA GLY A 119 -6.90 2.09 -12.69
C GLY A 119 -6.65 3.01 -13.88
N CYS A 120 -5.46 2.96 -14.48
CA CYS A 120 -5.17 3.72 -15.70
C CYS A 120 -6.04 3.24 -16.88
N ALA A 121 -6.21 1.92 -17.05
CA ALA A 121 -7.02 1.35 -18.12
C ALA A 121 -8.51 1.72 -18.00
N MET A 122 -9.04 1.79 -16.77
CA MET A 122 -10.43 2.18 -16.52
C MET A 122 -10.74 3.60 -17.03
N VAL A 123 -9.78 4.52 -16.91
CA VAL A 123 -9.95 5.93 -17.31
C VAL A 123 -9.64 6.14 -18.80
N LEU A 124 -8.67 5.41 -19.34
CA LEU A 124 -8.19 5.60 -20.71
C LEU A 124 -8.98 4.78 -21.75
N ARG A 125 -9.91 3.92 -21.31
CA ARG A 125 -10.78 3.11 -22.16
C ARG A 125 -11.54 3.92 -23.21
#